data_AF-A0A3N5F5M0-F1
#
_entry.id   AF-A0A3N5F5M0-F1
#
_cell.length_a   1.000
_cell.length_b   1.000
_cell.length_c   1.000
_cell.angle_alpha   90.00
_cell.angle_beta   90.00
_cell.angle_gamma   90.00
#
_symmetry.space_group_name_H-M   'P 1'
#
loop_
_entity.id
_entity.type
_entity.pdbx_description
1 polymer ?
#
loop_
_entity_poly.entity_id
_entity_poly.type
_entity_poly.pdbx_seq_one_letter_code
_entity_poly.pdbx_strand_id
1 'polypeptide(L)'
;MRMMTALFLTASLASAADTSRDAKRKLETRISLDLCDTKLSEAIDVFRSATGLNFVVQEGGDTIVTMKVLDISARSALRLLLQPRDLVAVFESGAVVIRTRRCGDSFSLRLYDVRGGTARLRDFPGTSPGIDIPVLLGCFPMMADDGGACGIEEEVLLMLIRSHTGDSRAWDGRSDGSLSIRNGILVVRQTADVHREIESLLKKLGL
;
A
#
# COMPACT_ATOMS: atom_id res chain seq x y z
N MET A 1 7.46 -4.84 -48.92
CA MET A 1 7.88 -3.81 -47.93
C MET A 1 6.62 -3.20 -47.34
N ARG A 2 6.57 -3.05 -46.00
CA ARG A 2 5.42 -2.62 -45.14
C ARG A 2 4.42 -3.74 -44.83
N MET A 3 4.51 -4.50 -43.73
CA MET A 3 4.55 -4.15 -42.29
C MET A 3 3.22 -3.56 -41.81
N MET A 4 2.38 -4.39 -41.15
CA MET A 4 1.52 -3.95 -40.05
C MET A 4 1.09 -5.12 -39.17
N THR A 5 1.99 -5.44 -38.24
CA THR A 5 1.70 -5.98 -36.91
C THR A 5 0.71 -5.08 -36.16
N ALA A 6 -0.36 -5.66 -35.60
CA ALA A 6 -0.90 -5.38 -34.27
C ALA A 6 -2.36 -5.84 -34.15
N LEU A 7 -2.62 -6.95 -33.46
CA LEU A 7 -3.77 -7.09 -32.54
C LEU A 7 -3.65 -8.37 -31.70
N PHE A 8 -2.90 -8.31 -30.60
CA PHE A 8 -2.94 -9.32 -29.54
C PHE A 8 -2.86 -8.61 -28.19
N LEU A 9 -3.96 -8.00 -27.73
CA LEU A 9 -4.02 -7.46 -26.37
C LEU A 9 -5.45 -7.36 -25.82
N THR A 10 -6.23 -8.43 -25.82
CA THR A 10 -7.55 -8.45 -25.14
C THR A 10 -7.88 -9.73 -24.36
N ALA A 11 -7.01 -10.75 -24.30
CA ALA A 11 -7.37 -12.04 -23.69
C ALA A 11 -6.98 -12.24 -22.21
N SER A 12 -6.30 -11.28 -21.56
CA SER A 12 -5.64 -11.56 -20.26
C SER A 12 -6.57 -11.53 -19.03
N LEU A 13 -7.77 -10.96 -19.09
CA LEU A 13 -8.64 -10.88 -17.90
C LEU A 13 -9.54 -12.11 -17.70
N ALA A 14 -9.96 -12.79 -18.77
CA ALA A 14 -10.81 -13.99 -18.64
C ALA A 14 -10.03 -15.19 -18.06
N SER A 15 -8.76 -15.34 -18.43
CA SER A 15 -7.89 -16.42 -17.95
C SER A 15 -7.66 -16.36 -16.44
N ALA A 16 -7.55 -15.17 -15.83
CA ALA A 16 -7.26 -15.04 -14.40
C ALA A 16 -8.42 -15.53 -13.53
N ALA A 17 -9.66 -15.25 -13.94
CA ALA A 17 -10.86 -15.67 -13.20
C ALA A 17 -11.07 -17.19 -13.27
N ASP A 18 -10.84 -17.82 -14.43
CA ASP A 18 -10.94 -19.27 -14.56
C ASP A 18 -9.84 -20.00 -13.78
N THR A 19 -8.60 -19.51 -13.84
CA THR A 19 -7.47 -20.09 -13.10
C THR A 19 -7.72 -20.07 -11.59
N SER A 20 -8.37 -19.03 -11.06
CA SER A 20 -8.75 -18.95 -9.65
C SER A 20 -9.84 -19.97 -9.26
N ARG A 21 -10.81 -20.23 -10.15
CA ARG A 21 -11.87 -21.22 -9.91
C ARG A 21 -11.31 -22.65 -9.94
N ASP A 22 -10.43 -22.94 -10.88
CA ASP A 22 -9.78 -24.25 -10.98
C ASP A 22 -8.84 -24.51 -9.79
N ALA A 23 -8.13 -23.49 -9.33
CA ALA A 23 -7.30 -23.60 -8.14
C ALA A 23 -8.13 -23.87 -6.88
N LYS A 24 -9.30 -23.24 -6.73
CA LYS A 24 -10.23 -23.52 -5.62
C LYS A 24 -10.70 -24.96 -5.63
N ARG A 25 -11.06 -25.51 -6.79
CA ARG A 25 -11.43 -26.93 -6.95
C ARG A 25 -10.29 -27.87 -6.57
N LYS A 26 -9.06 -27.59 -7.03
CA LYS A 26 -7.88 -28.39 -6.67
C LYS A 26 -7.57 -28.36 -5.17
N LEU A 27 -7.82 -27.25 -4.49
CA LEU A 27 -7.69 -27.11 -3.04
C LEU A 27 -8.81 -27.83 -2.25
N GLU A 28 -9.92 -28.20 -2.88
CA GLU A 28 -11.00 -28.98 -2.25
C GLU A 28 -10.73 -30.49 -2.23
N THR A 29 -9.70 -30.95 -2.95
CA THR A 29 -9.26 -32.35 -2.96
C THR A 29 -8.96 -32.84 -1.55
N ARG A 30 -9.44 -34.04 -1.22
CA ARG A 30 -9.22 -34.70 0.08
C ARG A 30 -7.83 -35.31 0.13
N ILE A 31 -7.11 -35.02 1.20
CA ILE A 31 -5.75 -35.51 1.43
C ILE A 31 -5.60 -36.01 2.87
N SER A 32 -4.74 -37.00 3.02
CA SER A 32 -4.29 -37.50 4.31
C SER A 32 -2.79 -37.26 4.39
N LEU A 33 -2.36 -36.52 5.40
CA LEU A 33 -0.97 -36.10 5.57
C LEU A 33 -0.53 -36.39 7.00
N ASP A 34 0.65 -36.99 7.13
CA ASP A 34 1.38 -37.09 8.38
C ASP A 34 2.68 -36.31 8.22
N LEU A 35 2.75 -35.17 8.90
CA LEU A 35 3.91 -34.31 8.98
C LEU A 35 4.46 -34.41 10.40
N CYS A 36 5.70 -34.87 10.53
CA CYS A 36 6.39 -34.99 11.80
C CYS A 36 7.68 -34.18 11.73
N ASP A 37 7.75 -33.10 12.51
CA ASP A 37 8.94 -32.26 12.67
C ASP A 37 9.56 -31.81 11.34
N THR A 38 8.69 -31.50 10.37
CA THR A 38 9.09 -31.18 8.99
C THR A 38 9.18 -29.67 8.81
N LYS A 39 10.09 -29.19 7.96
CA LYS A 39 10.11 -27.75 7.64
C LYS A 39 8.87 -27.37 6.83
N LEU A 40 8.40 -26.13 7.00
CA LEU A 40 7.24 -25.63 6.27
C LEU A 40 7.45 -25.71 4.75
N SER A 41 8.66 -25.39 4.27
CA SER A 41 9.04 -25.53 2.85
C SER A 41 8.80 -26.95 2.32
N GLU A 42 9.33 -27.95 3.02
CA GLU A 42 9.18 -29.36 2.65
C GLU A 42 7.73 -29.84 2.75
N ALA A 43 7.00 -29.41 3.79
CA ALA A 43 5.58 -29.71 3.92
C ALA A 43 4.79 -29.19 2.70
N ILE A 44 5.10 -27.98 2.23
CA ILE A 44 4.45 -27.36 1.07
C ILE A 44 4.77 -28.09 -0.24
N ASP A 45 5.96 -28.68 -0.38
CA ASP A 45 6.29 -29.52 -1.54
C ASP A 45 5.44 -30.80 -1.60
N VAL A 46 5.06 -31.34 -0.43
CA VAL A 46 4.07 -32.44 -0.36
C VAL A 46 2.69 -31.95 -0.81
N PHE A 47 2.26 -30.76 -0.38
CA PHE A 47 1.01 -30.15 -0.86
C PHE A 47 1.04 -29.88 -2.37
N ARG A 48 2.17 -29.45 -2.92
CA ARG A 48 2.39 -29.24 -4.35
C ARG A 48 2.22 -30.53 -5.13
N SER A 49 2.82 -31.62 -4.64
CA SER A 49 2.73 -32.95 -5.26
C SER A 49 1.31 -33.51 -5.20
N ALA A 50 0.59 -33.29 -4.09
CA ALA A 50 -0.77 -33.79 -3.90
C ALA A 50 -1.84 -32.99 -4.68
N THR A 51 -1.70 -31.67 -4.79
CA THR A 51 -2.73 -30.79 -5.40
C THR A 51 -2.40 -30.34 -6.83
N GLY A 52 -1.14 -30.47 -7.26
CA GLY A 52 -0.67 -29.99 -8.55
C GLY A 52 -0.74 -28.46 -8.70
N LEU A 53 -0.75 -27.72 -7.59
CA LEU A 53 -0.73 -26.26 -7.56
C LEU A 53 0.67 -25.74 -7.34
N ASN A 54 0.97 -24.58 -7.91
CA ASN A 54 2.21 -23.88 -7.61
C ASN A 54 2.08 -23.14 -6.28
N PHE A 55 3.00 -23.38 -5.36
CA PHE A 55 3.06 -22.71 -4.07
C PHE A 55 4.31 -21.83 -4.01
N VAL A 56 4.17 -20.63 -3.45
CA VAL A 56 5.27 -19.70 -3.24
C VAL A 56 5.29 -19.31 -1.77
N VAL A 57 6.41 -19.54 -1.10
CA VAL A 57 6.63 -19.16 0.29
C VAL A 57 7.40 -17.86 0.33
N GLN A 58 6.76 -16.78 0.77
CA GLN A 58 7.45 -15.49 0.95
C GLN A 58 8.05 -15.38 2.35
N GLU A 59 7.35 -15.89 3.36
CA GLU A 59 7.74 -15.77 4.77
C GLU A 59 7.47 -17.07 5.54
N GLY A 60 8.34 -17.38 6.51
CA GLY A 60 8.12 -18.49 7.46
C GLY A 60 8.53 -19.88 6.97
N GLY A 61 9.26 -20.00 5.86
CA GLY A 61 9.67 -21.28 5.25
C GLY A 61 10.48 -22.22 6.16
N ASP A 62 11.27 -21.67 7.09
CA ASP A 62 12.09 -22.45 8.03
C ASP A 62 11.32 -22.93 9.28
N THR A 63 10.03 -22.59 9.38
CA THR A 63 9.25 -22.96 10.56
C THR A 63 9.00 -24.46 10.58
N ILE A 64 9.31 -25.10 11.70
CA ILE A 64 9.07 -26.54 11.87
C ILE A 64 7.59 -26.77 12.15
N VAL A 65 6.99 -27.73 11.46
CA VAL A 65 5.57 -28.05 11.49
C VAL A 65 5.35 -29.54 11.78
N THR A 66 4.42 -29.80 12.68
CA THR A 66 3.95 -31.16 13.02
C THR A 66 2.43 -31.15 12.93
N MET A 67 1.87 -32.02 12.11
CA MET A 67 0.43 -32.11 11.90
C MET A 67 0.06 -33.49 11.34
N LYS A 68 -0.98 -34.09 11.92
CA LYS A 68 -1.60 -35.30 11.41
C LYS A 68 -3.04 -35.00 11.04
N VAL A 69 -3.37 -35.17 9.77
CA VAL A 69 -4.72 -34.96 9.24
C VAL A 69 -5.11 -36.14 8.37
N LEU A 70 -6.35 -36.60 8.54
CA LEU A 70 -6.92 -37.73 7.82
C LEU A 70 -8.21 -37.29 7.13
N ASP A 71 -8.29 -37.51 5.82
CA ASP A 71 -9.47 -37.21 5.00
C ASP A 71 -9.98 -35.74 5.11
N ILE A 72 -9.04 -34.79 5.11
CA ILE A 72 -9.36 -33.35 5.16
C ILE A 72 -9.10 -32.73 3.78
N SER A 73 -9.90 -31.73 3.40
CA SER A 73 -9.63 -30.98 2.17
C SER A 73 -8.27 -30.25 2.26
N ALA A 74 -7.52 -30.19 1.16
CA ALA A 74 -6.22 -29.55 1.11
C ALA A 74 -6.28 -28.09 1.60
N ARG A 75 -7.38 -27.38 1.31
CA ARG A 75 -7.69 -26.04 1.84
C ARG A 75 -7.73 -26.00 3.36
N SER A 76 -8.45 -26.94 3.97
CA SER A 76 -8.61 -27.01 5.43
C SER A 76 -7.32 -27.45 6.09
N ALA A 77 -6.61 -28.44 5.53
CA ALA A 77 -5.30 -28.86 6.00
C ALA A 77 -4.28 -27.71 5.97
N LEU A 78 -4.24 -26.94 4.87
CA LEU A 78 -3.39 -25.76 4.75
C LEU A 78 -3.78 -24.70 5.78
N ARG A 79 -5.09 -24.44 5.98
CA ARG A 79 -5.55 -23.49 6.99
C ARG A 79 -5.13 -23.91 8.41
N LEU A 80 -5.28 -25.20 8.76
CA LEU A 80 -4.88 -25.73 10.06
C LEU A 80 -3.37 -25.63 10.30
N LEU A 81 -2.57 -25.80 9.25
CA LEU A 81 -1.12 -25.68 9.31
C LEU A 81 -0.67 -24.23 9.54
N LEU A 82 -1.34 -23.28 8.88
CA LEU A 82 -0.98 -21.86 8.86
C LEU A 82 -1.58 -21.04 10.01
N GLN A 83 -2.77 -21.40 10.51
CA GLN A 83 -3.52 -20.66 11.53
C GLN A 83 -2.75 -20.44 12.85
N PRO A 84 -2.00 -21.41 13.42
CA PRO A 84 -1.23 -21.20 14.64
C PRO A 84 -0.07 -20.22 14.50
N ARG A 85 0.33 -19.89 13.26
CA ARG A 85 1.55 -19.13 12.94
C ARG A 85 1.26 -17.76 12.35
N ASP A 86 0.00 -17.31 12.41
CA ASP A 86 -0.48 -16.08 11.78
C ASP A 86 -0.14 -15.99 10.27
N LEU A 87 -0.03 -17.13 9.59
CA LEU A 87 0.20 -17.21 8.15
C LEU A 87 -1.13 -17.35 7.41
N VAL A 88 -1.19 -16.82 6.19
CA VAL A 88 -2.35 -16.86 5.31
C VAL A 88 -1.91 -17.27 3.91
N ALA A 89 -2.69 -18.17 3.29
CA ALA A 89 -2.53 -18.54 1.90
C ALA A 89 -3.50 -17.73 1.03
N VAL A 90 -2.98 -17.00 0.05
CA VAL A 90 -3.76 -16.23 -0.91
C VAL A 90 -3.42 -16.65 -2.32
N PHE A 91 -4.43 -16.72 -3.19
CA PHE A 91 -4.23 -17.05 -4.59
C PHE A 91 -3.94 -15.77 -5.38
N GLU A 92 -2.71 -15.62 -5.87
CA GLU A 92 -2.27 -14.49 -6.67
C GLU A 92 -1.50 -14.98 -7.89
N SER A 93 -1.78 -14.41 -9.07
CA SER A 93 -1.03 -14.67 -10.31
C SER A 93 -0.88 -16.15 -10.69
N GLY A 94 -1.89 -16.99 -10.42
CA GLY A 94 -1.85 -18.41 -10.76
C GLY A 94 -1.12 -19.31 -9.76
N ALA A 95 -0.66 -18.76 -8.62
CA ALA A 95 0.00 -19.50 -7.56
C ALA A 95 -0.66 -19.24 -6.19
N VAL A 96 -0.47 -20.18 -5.26
CA VAL A 96 -0.84 -20.01 -3.87
C VAL A 96 0.36 -19.42 -3.13
N VAL A 97 0.25 -18.15 -2.75
CA VAL A 97 1.28 -17.42 -2.01
C VAL A 97 1.00 -17.54 -0.52
N ILE A 98 2.00 -17.99 0.24
CA ILE A 98 1.95 -18.06 1.70
C ILE A 98 2.74 -16.87 2.25
N ARG A 99 2.03 -16.04 3.03
CA ARG A 99 2.52 -14.80 3.64
C ARG A 99 2.00 -14.66 5.05
N THR A 100 2.62 -13.81 5.87
CA THR A 100 2.01 -13.45 7.17
C THR A 100 0.71 -12.66 6.96
N ARG A 101 -0.25 -12.83 7.87
CA ARG A 101 -1.53 -12.09 7.85
C ARG A 101 -1.33 -10.58 7.83
N ARG A 102 -0.18 -10.10 8.32
CA ARG A 102 0.20 -8.68 8.37
C ARG A 102 0.76 -8.16 7.05
N CYS A 103 1.34 -9.03 6.22
CA CYS A 103 1.92 -8.69 4.91
C CYS A 103 0.88 -8.80 3.77
N GLY A 104 -0.41 -8.67 4.09
CA GLY A 104 -1.51 -8.86 3.15
C GLY A 104 -1.73 -7.71 2.18
N ASP A 105 -1.17 -6.53 2.46
CA ASP A 105 -1.44 -5.35 1.67
C ASP A 105 -0.25 -5.01 0.77
N SER A 106 -0.48 -5.11 -0.54
CA SER A 106 0.44 -4.59 -1.53
C SER A 106 0.65 -3.09 -1.30
N PHE A 107 1.91 -2.69 -1.09
CA PHE A 107 2.29 -1.28 -1.04
C PHE A 107 2.12 -0.66 -2.43
N SER A 108 1.23 0.31 -2.57
CA SER A 108 1.09 1.09 -3.80
C SER A 108 1.72 2.46 -3.62
N LEU A 109 2.32 3.01 -4.69
CA LEU A 109 2.75 4.41 -4.71
C LEU A 109 1.62 5.26 -5.30
N ARG A 110 1.17 6.27 -4.56
CA ARG A 110 0.19 7.26 -5.02
C ARG A 110 0.73 8.68 -4.82
N LEU A 111 0.35 9.54 -5.75
CA LEU A 111 0.69 10.96 -5.78
C LEU A 111 -0.57 11.75 -5.46
N TYR A 112 -0.50 12.63 -4.47
CA TYR A 112 -1.58 13.55 -4.12
C TYR A 112 -1.12 14.99 -4.36
N ASP A 113 -1.95 15.78 -5.00
CA ASP A 113 -1.70 17.21 -5.15
C ASP A 113 -2.21 17.92 -3.88
N VAL A 114 -1.31 18.58 -3.15
CA VAL A 114 -1.63 19.32 -1.91
C VAL A 114 -1.37 20.82 -2.06
N ARG A 115 -1.10 21.29 -3.29
CA ARG A 115 -0.78 22.70 -3.59
C ARG A 115 -1.87 23.66 -3.16
N GLY A 116 -3.13 23.24 -3.18
CA GLY A 116 -4.26 24.06 -2.73
C GLY A 116 -4.16 24.51 -1.26
N GLY A 117 -3.46 23.75 -0.42
CA GLY A 117 -3.33 24.02 1.02
C GLY A 117 -1.94 24.46 1.47
N THR A 118 -0.90 24.09 0.71
CA THR A 118 0.49 24.48 1.00
C THR A 118 0.94 25.73 0.25
N ALA A 119 0.16 26.21 -0.72
CA ALA A 119 0.44 27.47 -1.38
C ALA A 119 0.34 28.62 -0.38
N ARG A 120 1.48 29.25 -0.08
CA ARG A 120 1.50 30.53 0.65
C ARG A 120 0.99 31.60 -0.31
N LEU A 121 -0.27 32.01 -0.17
CA LEU A 121 -0.71 33.23 -0.83
C LEU A 121 0.08 34.36 -0.17
N ARG A 122 0.96 35.01 -0.94
CA ARG A 122 1.63 36.21 -0.45
C ARG A 122 0.55 37.25 -0.28
N ASP A 123 0.32 37.69 0.95
CA ASP A 123 -0.39 38.94 1.19
C ASP A 123 0.43 40.03 0.54
N PHE A 124 0.00 40.44 -0.64
CA PHE A 124 0.59 41.56 -1.32
C PHE A 124 0.11 42.78 -0.55
N PRO A 125 0.99 43.53 0.14
CA PRO A 125 0.56 44.73 0.83
C PRO A 125 0.03 45.69 -0.24
N GLY A 126 -1.30 45.73 -0.37
CA GLY A 126 -1.94 46.73 -1.18
C GLY A 126 -1.58 48.08 -0.58
N THR A 127 -1.07 49.00 -1.39
CA THR A 127 -1.16 50.41 -1.02
C THR A 127 -2.65 50.66 -0.78
N SER A 128 -3.04 50.84 0.49
CA SER A 128 -4.39 51.26 0.84
C SER A 128 -4.77 52.40 -0.10
N PRO A 129 -5.91 52.35 -0.82
CA PRO A 129 -6.31 53.44 -1.71
C PRO A 129 -6.78 54.64 -0.86
N GLY A 130 -5.84 55.29 -0.19
CA GLY A 130 -5.93 56.65 0.28
C GLY A 130 -5.21 57.52 -0.74
N ILE A 131 -5.98 58.07 -1.67
CA ILE A 131 -5.49 59.10 -2.58
C ILE A 131 -5.16 60.35 -1.75
N ASP A 132 -4.07 60.99 -2.18
CA ASP A 132 -3.46 62.25 -1.76
C ASP A 132 -2.51 62.23 -0.55
N ILE A 133 -1.21 62.46 -0.83
CA ILE A 133 -0.32 63.49 -0.23
C ILE A 133 1.04 63.47 -0.98
N PRO A 134 1.62 64.65 -1.29
CA PRO A 134 2.71 64.81 -2.26
C PRO A 134 4.07 64.25 -1.82
N VAL A 135 4.82 63.79 -2.82
CA VAL A 135 6.18 63.25 -2.74
C VAL A 135 7.15 64.28 -2.15
N LEU A 136 7.63 64.03 -0.93
CA LEU A 136 8.83 64.66 -0.38
C LEU A 136 9.78 63.60 0.18
N LEU A 137 11.05 63.72 -0.20
CA LEU A 137 12.20 62.87 0.10
C LEU A 137 12.13 62.14 1.46
N GLY A 138 12.35 60.81 1.44
CA GLY A 138 12.90 60.11 2.61
C GLY A 138 12.19 58.86 3.11
N CYS A 139 11.16 58.35 2.44
CA CYS A 139 10.50 57.12 2.87
C CYS A 139 11.16 55.89 2.20
N PHE A 140 12.23 55.37 2.82
CA PHE A 140 12.59 53.97 2.62
C PHE A 140 11.50 53.11 3.28
N PRO A 141 10.95 52.08 2.61
CA PRO A 141 10.08 51.14 3.30
C PRO A 141 10.96 50.39 4.31
N MET A 142 10.81 50.77 5.58
CA MET A 142 11.23 49.96 6.72
C MET A 142 10.55 48.60 6.52
N MET A 143 11.33 47.50 6.57
CA MET A 143 10.83 46.14 6.38
C MET A 143 9.53 45.95 7.16
N ALA A 144 8.42 45.84 6.42
CA ALA A 144 7.18 45.36 6.99
C ALA A 144 7.44 43.91 7.39
N ASP A 145 7.32 43.66 8.69
CA ASP A 145 7.26 42.33 9.27
C ASP A 145 6.18 41.55 8.50
N ASP A 146 6.60 40.48 7.81
CA ASP A 146 5.77 39.62 6.96
C ASP A 146 4.77 38.87 7.85
N GLY A 147 3.68 39.56 8.19
CA GLY A 147 2.56 39.00 8.92
C GLY A 147 1.85 37.93 8.09
N GLY A 148 1.99 36.68 8.53
CA GLY A 148 0.97 35.64 8.38
C GLY A 148 0.90 34.96 7.02
N ALA A 149 1.80 34.01 6.77
CA ALA A 149 1.61 33.04 5.69
C ALA A 149 0.31 32.26 5.90
N CYS A 150 -0.74 32.57 5.15
CA CYS A 150 -1.95 31.77 5.09
C CYS A 150 -1.68 30.55 4.20
N GLY A 151 -1.12 29.51 4.80
CA GLY A 151 -0.86 28.22 4.16
C GLY A 151 -0.37 27.21 5.21
N ILE A 152 -0.87 25.97 5.14
CA ILE A 152 -0.37 24.91 6.03
C ILE A 152 1.07 24.64 5.63
N GLU A 153 2.01 24.77 6.57
CA GLU A 153 3.41 24.44 6.30
C GLU A 153 3.55 22.96 5.97
N GLU A 154 4.40 22.63 4.99
CA GLU A 154 4.58 21.26 4.50
C GLU A 154 4.96 20.29 5.63
N GLU A 155 5.73 20.77 6.60
CA GLU A 155 6.16 20.04 7.80
C GLU A 155 4.99 19.72 8.74
N VAL A 156 4.06 20.67 8.91
CA VAL A 156 2.86 20.50 9.72
C VAL A 156 1.91 19.49 9.06
N LEU A 157 1.77 19.54 7.73
CA LEU A 157 0.99 18.56 6.97
C LEU A 157 1.59 17.15 7.09
N LEU A 158 2.91 17.02 6.97
CA LEU A 158 3.60 15.75 7.18
C LEU A 158 3.39 15.20 8.59
N MET A 159 3.49 16.06 9.61
CA MET A 159 3.25 15.68 11.00
C MET A 159 1.80 15.21 11.20
N LEU A 160 0.83 15.91 10.63
CA LEU A 160 -0.60 15.60 10.76
C LEU A 160 -0.97 14.28 10.06
N ILE A 161 -0.39 14.03 8.88
CA ILE A 161 -0.57 12.75 8.19
C ILE A 161 0.04 11.61 9.01
N ARG A 162 1.26 11.78 9.55
CA ARG A 162 1.90 10.76 10.38
C ARG A 162 1.18 10.48 11.69
N SER A 163 0.55 11.48 12.30
CA SER A 163 -0.15 11.34 13.58
C SER A 163 -1.55 10.76 13.44
N HIS A 164 -2.23 11.02 12.32
CA HIS A 164 -3.62 10.62 12.12
C HIS A 164 -3.80 9.43 11.16
N THR A 165 -2.77 9.01 10.44
CA THR A 165 -2.89 7.96 9.42
C THR A 165 -2.05 6.73 9.78
N GLY A 166 -2.65 5.54 9.75
CA GLY A 166 -1.99 4.27 10.09
C GLY A 166 -1.66 4.12 11.58
N ASP A 167 -1.47 2.88 12.04
CA ASP A 167 -0.90 2.62 13.37
C ASP A 167 0.48 3.27 13.48
N SER A 168 0.94 3.65 14.68
CA SER A 168 2.27 4.28 14.89
C SER A 168 3.47 3.48 14.36
N ARG A 169 3.24 2.22 13.94
CA ARG A 169 4.20 1.34 13.28
C ARG A 169 4.22 1.43 11.76
N ALA A 170 3.18 1.97 11.12
CA ALA A 170 3.06 2.07 9.66
C ALA A 170 4.07 3.07 9.04
N TRP A 171 4.64 3.94 9.86
CA TRP A 171 5.67 4.92 9.49
C TRP A 171 6.97 4.72 10.28
N ASP A 172 7.06 3.66 11.08
CA ASP A 172 8.32 3.32 11.73
C ASP A 172 9.30 2.80 10.67
N GLY A 173 10.61 3.02 10.87
CA GLY A 173 11.64 2.61 9.91
C GLY A 173 11.76 1.09 9.70
N ARG A 174 10.86 0.27 10.28
CA ARG A 174 10.74 -1.16 9.99
C ARG A 174 9.69 -1.45 8.92
N SER A 175 8.86 -0.46 8.56
CA SER A 175 7.90 -0.56 7.46
C SER A 175 8.52 -0.09 6.14
N ASP A 176 8.11 -0.70 5.03
CA ASP A 176 8.48 -0.27 3.66
C ASP A 176 7.78 1.03 3.21
N GLY A 177 7.00 1.65 4.10
CA GLY A 177 6.21 2.83 3.83
C GLY A 177 7.08 4.08 3.72
N SER A 178 6.85 4.90 2.69
CA SER A 178 7.56 6.18 2.51
C SER A 178 6.59 7.33 2.29
N LEU A 179 6.82 8.44 3.01
CA LEU A 179 6.06 9.67 2.92
C LEU A 179 7.00 10.83 2.63
N SER A 180 6.80 11.54 1.52
CA SER A 180 7.57 12.73 1.20
C SER A 180 6.72 13.76 0.48
N ILE A 181 6.96 15.04 0.75
CA ILE A 181 6.39 16.16 0.02
C ILE A 181 7.50 16.80 -0.81
N ARG A 182 7.23 17.07 -2.08
CA ARG A 182 8.10 17.87 -2.96
C ARG A 182 7.24 18.77 -3.83
N ASN A 183 7.47 20.08 -3.77
CA ASN A 183 6.80 21.08 -4.63
C ASN A 183 5.27 20.98 -4.60
N GLY A 184 4.69 20.80 -3.40
CA GLY A 184 3.24 20.62 -3.21
C GLY A 184 2.68 19.29 -3.73
N ILE A 185 3.53 18.31 -4.07
CA ILE A 185 3.11 16.95 -4.39
C ILE A 185 3.48 16.05 -3.22
N LEU A 186 2.48 15.41 -2.63
CA LEU A 186 2.63 14.40 -1.59
C LEU A 186 2.78 13.02 -2.26
N VAL A 187 3.98 12.45 -2.13
CA VAL A 187 4.31 11.11 -2.59
C VAL A 187 4.16 10.14 -1.42
N VAL A 188 3.23 9.20 -1.55
CA VAL A 188 2.93 8.20 -0.53
C VAL A 188 3.15 6.81 -1.11
N ARG A 189 3.99 6.00 -0.47
CA ARG A 189 4.08 4.56 -0.71
C ARG A 189 3.52 3.84 0.51
N GLN A 190 2.34 3.25 0.41
CA GLN A 190 1.71 2.56 1.53
C GLN A 190 0.63 1.57 1.08
N THR A 191 0.05 0.83 2.04
CA THR A 191 -1.09 -0.06 1.84
C THR A 191 -2.35 0.66 1.38
N ALA A 192 -3.27 -0.08 0.75
CA ALA A 192 -4.53 0.48 0.23
C ALA A 192 -5.45 1.04 1.32
N ASP A 193 -5.37 0.50 2.55
CA ASP A 193 -6.15 0.96 3.69
C ASP A 193 -5.69 2.35 4.15
N VAL A 194 -4.39 2.53 4.29
CA VAL A 194 -3.80 3.82 4.65
C VAL A 194 -4.08 4.87 3.57
N HIS A 195 -4.06 4.51 2.28
CA HIS A 195 -4.43 5.43 1.21
C HIS A 195 -5.87 5.96 1.33
N ARG A 196 -6.81 5.14 1.82
CA ARG A 196 -8.20 5.57 2.06
C ARG A 196 -8.29 6.55 3.24
N GLU A 197 -7.49 6.34 4.28
CA GLU A 197 -7.39 7.26 5.41
C GLU A 197 -6.81 8.61 4.98
N ILE A 198 -5.72 8.61 4.22
CA ILE A 198 -5.11 9.85 3.69
C ILE A 198 -6.11 10.63 2.85
N GLU A 199 -6.83 9.95 1.97
CA GLU A 199 -7.84 10.60 1.13
C GLU A 199 -8.97 11.23 1.96
N SER A 200 -9.41 10.56 3.02
CA SER A 200 -10.41 11.08 3.95
C SER A 200 -9.89 12.32 4.71
N LEU A 201 -8.62 12.32 5.10
CA LEU A 201 -7.98 13.45 5.77
C LEU A 201 -7.80 14.64 4.83
N LEU A 202 -7.31 14.42 3.61
CA LEU A 202 -7.18 15.46 2.60
C LEU A 202 -8.53 16.11 2.28
N LYS A 203 -9.59 15.30 2.10
CA LYS A 203 -10.96 15.79 1.93
C LYS A 203 -11.45 16.65 3.10
N LYS A 204 -11.15 16.28 4.34
CA LYS A 204 -11.50 17.08 5.53
C LYS A 204 -10.77 18.42 5.58
N LEU A 205 -9.55 18.46 5.04
CA LEU A 205 -8.73 19.67 4.95
C LEU A 205 -9.07 20.54 3.73
N GLY A 206 -9.99 20.09 2.86
CA GLY A 206 -10.37 20.80 1.64
C GLY A 206 -9.34 20.67 0.52
N LEU A 207 -8.53 19.59 0.54
CA LEU A 207 -7.48 19.28 -0.43
C LEU A 207 -7.85 18.09 -1.32
#